data_AF-A0A399GHK8-F1
#
_entry.id   AF-A0A399GHK8-F1
#
_cell.length_a   1.000
_cell.length_b   1.000
_cell.length_c   1.000
_cell.angle_alpha   90.00
_cell.angle_beta   90.00
_cell.angle_gamma   90.00
#
_symmetry.space_group_name_H-M   'P 1'
#
loop_
_entity.id
_entity.type
_entity.pdbx_description
1 polymer ?
#
loop_
_entity_poly.entity_id
_entity_poly.type
_entity_poly.pdbx_seq_one_letter_code
_entity_poly.pdbx_strand_id
1 'polypeptide(L)'
;MPPARVLSPSAVAAAAELNPSWAYRAQEAQVLGDPCYPADVIVLKVYRVILPLVWPDRPRPRSEKQVLDFWQTAALEAARNAVTDEETTRETTMYVLQGATYIVHTREARALLENASPDGNDPSLLDGQAVLRLPIGVWIDDLAPRLARMNNRAPRRGVAAKAVKGKKSPTITRPTE
;
A
#
# COMPACT_ATOMS: atom_id res chain seq x y z
N MET A 1 8.56 21.50 8.88
CA MET A 1 7.77 20.26 8.70
C MET A 1 7.89 19.41 9.96
N PRO A 2 6.80 18.86 10.51
CA PRO A 2 6.90 17.88 11.60
C PRO A 2 7.70 16.64 11.14
N PRO A 3 8.42 15.95 12.04
CA PRO A 3 9.22 14.80 11.65
C PRO A 3 8.33 13.73 11.01
N ALA A 4 8.76 13.21 9.86
CA ALA A 4 8.05 12.16 9.16
C ALA A 4 7.88 10.96 10.10
N ARG A 5 6.63 10.59 10.39
CA ARG A 5 6.31 9.48 11.28
C ARG A 5 6.89 8.18 10.70
N VAL A 6 7.91 7.64 11.35
CA VAL A 6 8.47 6.33 10.99
C VAL A 6 7.52 5.22 11.42
N LEU A 7 7.31 4.25 10.53
CA LEU A 7 6.45 3.09 10.72
C LEU A 7 7.29 1.82 10.56
N SER A 8 6.94 0.76 11.31
CA SER A 8 7.44 -0.58 11.01
C SER A 8 6.64 -1.19 9.85
N PRO A 9 7.18 -2.18 9.11
CA PRO A 9 6.45 -2.86 8.04
C PRO A 9 5.10 -3.44 8.51
N SER A 10 5.07 -3.98 9.73
CA SER A 10 3.82 -4.47 10.35
C SER A 10 2.80 -3.37 10.62
N ALA A 11 3.26 -2.16 10.99
CA ALA A 11 2.40 -1.00 11.16
C ALA A 11 1.88 -0.49 9.80
N VAL A 12 2.71 -0.51 8.75
CA VAL A 12 2.27 -0.20 7.38
C VAL A 12 1.16 -1.17 6.94
N ALA A 13 1.35 -2.49 7.12
CA ALA A 13 0.33 -3.48 6.80
C ALA A 13 -0.97 -3.26 7.59
N ALA A 14 -0.87 -3.00 8.90
CA ALA A 14 -2.03 -2.73 9.74
C ALA A 14 -2.77 -1.46 9.31
N ALA A 15 -2.05 -0.38 8.98
CA ALA A 15 -2.61 0.86 8.43
C ALA A 15 -3.23 0.64 7.04
N ALA A 16 -2.67 -0.27 6.24
CA ALA A 16 -3.21 -0.63 4.94
C ALA A 16 -4.44 -1.55 5.04
N GLU A 17 -4.78 -2.02 6.24
CA GLU A 17 -5.80 -3.07 6.49
C GLU A 17 -5.46 -4.40 5.81
N LEU A 18 -4.17 -4.72 5.73
CA LEU A 18 -3.67 -5.92 5.08
C LEU A 18 -3.04 -6.87 6.09
N ASN A 19 -2.99 -8.16 5.71
CA ASN A 19 -2.22 -9.15 6.46
C ASN A 19 -0.73 -8.75 6.45
N PRO A 20 0.00 -8.86 7.57
CA PRO A 20 1.44 -8.60 7.63
C PRO A 20 2.28 -9.30 6.56
N SER A 21 1.84 -10.47 6.05
CA SER A 21 2.47 -11.17 4.93
C SER A 21 2.67 -10.29 3.69
N TRP A 22 1.79 -9.31 3.46
CA TRP A 22 1.90 -8.38 2.34
C TRP A 22 3.05 -7.40 2.49
N ALA A 23 3.32 -6.92 3.71
CA ALA A 23 4.48 -6.07 3.94
C ALA A 23 5.78 -6.85 3.74
N TYR A 24 5.86 -8.10 4.20
CA TYR A 24 7.04 -8.95 3.95
C TYR A 24 7.28 -9.18 2.45
N ARG A 25 6.24 -9.54 1.69
CA ARG A 25 6.35 -9.67 0.23
C ARG A 25 6.79 -8.38 -0.46
N ALA A 26 6.26 -7.24 0.00
CA ALA A 26 6.63 -5.94 -0.55
C ALA A 26 8.08 -5.55 -0.20
N GLN A 27 8.61 -5.97 0.95
CA GLN A 27 10.04 -5.81 1.27
C GLN A 27 10.92 -6.70 0.41
N GLU A 28 10.55 -7.98 0.21
CA GLU A 28 11.27 -8.90 -0.70
C GLU A 28 11.30 -8.36 -2.13
N ALA A 29 10.22 -7.72 -2.57
CA ALA A 29 10.11 -7.05 -3.87
C ALA A 29 10.72 -5.64 -3.91
N GLN A 30 11.38 -5.19 -2.83
CA GLN A 30 11.99 -3.85 -2.69
C GLN A 30 11.02 -2.67 -2.90
N VAL A 31 9.71 -2.91 -2.72
CA VAL A 31 8.66 -1.88 -2.77
C VAL A 31 8.61 -1.09 -1.47
N LEU A 32 8.84 -1.78 -0.34
CA LEU A 32 8.94 -1.18 0.98
C LEU A 32 10.39 -1.18 1.45
N GLY A 33 10.87 0.00 1.87
CA GLY A 33 12.16 0.18 2.52
C GLY A 33 12.09 0.05 4.04
N ASP A 34 13.25 0.17 4.68
CA ASP A 34 13.38 0.39 6.13
C ASP A 34 14.27 1.62 6.33
N PRO A 35 13.78 2.72 6.95
CA PRO A 35 12.47 2.89 7.58
C PRO A 35 11.29 3.04 6.61
N CYS A 36 10.07 2.67 7.06
CA CYS A 36 8.83 2.97 6.34
C CYS A 36 8.18 4.29 6.80
N TYR A 37 7.34 4.86 5.94
CA TYR A 37 6.67 6.14 6.09
C TYR A 37 5.16 6.05 5.79
N PRO A 38 4.36 7.09 6.09
CA PRO A 38 2.91 7.08 5.81
C PRO A 38 2.57 6.78 4.34
N ALA A 39 3.37 7.29 3.39
CA ALA A 39 3.15 7.04 1.97
C ALA A 39 3.20 5.55 1.60
N ASP A 40 4.02 4.77 2.32
CA ASP A 40 4.16 3.33 2.11
C ASP A 40 2.85 2.56 2.38
N VAL A 41 1.93 3.14 3.16
CA VAL A 41 0.59 2.56 3.38
C VAL A 41 -0.22 2.54 2.09
N ILE A 42 -0.16 3.63 1.32
CA ILE A 42 -0.87 3.78 0.05
C ILE A 42 -0.19 2.92 -1.02
N VAL A 43 1.14 2.96 -1.08
CA VAL A 43 1.94 2.09 -1.95
C VAL A 43 1.61 0.62 -1.70
N LEU A 44 1.52 0.17 -0.44
CA LEU A 44 1.19 -1.21 -0.12
C LEU A 44 -0.23 -1.60 -0.52
N LYS A 45 -1.21 -0.68 -0.40
CA LYS A 45 -2.57 -0.89 -0.92
C LYS A 45 -2.57 -1.07 -2.44
N VAL A 46 -1.86 -0.21 -3.17
CA VAL A 46 -1.73 -0.30 -4.64
C VAL A 46 -1.03 -1.60 -5.03
N TYR A 47 0.10 -1.92 -4.40
CA TYR A 47 0.85 -3.17 -4.61
C TYR A 47 -0.04 -4.40 -4.47
N ARG A 48 -0.86 -4.46 -3.43
CA ARG A 48 -1.81 -5.56 -3.20
C ARG A 48 -2.78 -5.76 -4.36
N VAL A 49 -3.22 -4.67 -4.99
CA VAL A 49 -4.19 -4.71 -6.08
C VAL A 49 -3.53 -5.09 -7.41
N ILE A 50 -2.36 -4.51 -7.71
CA ILE A 50 -1.72 -4.67 -9.02
C ILE A 50 -0.87 -5.94 -9.14
N LEU A 51 -0.31 -6.47 -8.05
CA LEU A 51 0.56 -7.65 -8.09
C LEU A 51 -0.10 -8.89 -8.73
N PRO A 52 -1.35 -9.26 -8.40
CA PRO A 52 -2.01 -10.41 -9.02
C PRO A 52 -2.60 -10.11 -10.40
N LEU A 53 -2.57 -8.86 -10.86
CA LEU A 53 -3.17 -8.47 -12.14
C LEU A 53 -2.37 -9.06 -13.29
N VAL A 54 -3.08 -9.64 -14.26
CA VAL A 54 -2.51 -10.16 -15.51
C VAL A 54 -3.29 -9.52 -16.64
N TRP A 55 -2.58 -8.83 -17.54
CA TRP A 55 -3.20 -8.25 -18.72
C TRP A 55 -3.50 -9.35 -19.75
N PRO A 56 -4.65 -9.29 -20.47
CA PRO A 56 -5.03 -10.32 -21.45
C PRO A 56 -3.95 -10.61 -22.48
N ASP A 57 -3.26 -9.56 -22.94
CA ASP A 57 -2.27 -9.64 -24.01
C ASP A 57 -0.87 -10.07 -23.52
N ARG A 58 -0.69 -10.24 -22.20
CA ARG A 58 0.55 -10.72 -21.59
C ARG A 58 0.26 -11.74 -20.49
N PRO A 59 -0.11 -12.98 -20.87
CA PRO A 59 -0.28 -14.05 -19.90
C PRO A 59 1.04 -14.31 -19.16
N ARG A 60 0.98 -14.29 -17.83
CA ARG A 60 2.16 -14.44 -16.97
C ARG A 60 2.63 -15.91 -16.95
N PRO A 61 3.91 -16.20 -17.26
CA PRO A 61 4.44 -17.56 -17.13
C PRO A 61 4.45 -18.02 -15.67
N ARG A 62 3.97 -19.25 -15.40
CA ARG A 62 3.80 -19.78 -14.03
C ARG A 62 5.11 -20.03 -13.27
N SER A 63 6.24 -20.13 -13.96
CA SER A 63 7.51 -20.61 -13.40
C SER A 63 8.52 -19.51 -13.09
N GLU A 64 8.26 -18.26 -13.46
CA GLU A 64 9.19 -17.17 -13.25
C GLU A 64 8.99 -16.53 -11.88
N LYS A 65 10.11 -16.20 -11.21
CA LYS A 65 10.05 -15.40 -9.98
C LYS A 65 9.27 -14.13 -10.27
N GLN A 66 8.38 -13.75 -9.35
CA GLN A 66 7.56 -12.54 -9.46
C GLN A 66 8.44 -11.29 -9.33
N VAL A 67 9.12 -10.94 -10.41
CA VAL A 67 9.71 -9.62 -10.61
C VAL A 67 8.56 -8.68 -11.01
N LEU A 68 8.61 -7.46 -10.51
CA LEU A 68 7.64 -6.44 -10.89
C LEU A 68 7.86 -6.02 -12.34
N ASP A 69 6.78 -5.98 -13.10
CA ASP A 69 6.80 -5.41 -14.43
C ASP A 69 7.02 -3.89 -14.34
N PHE A 70 7.54 -3.29 -15.41
CA PHE A 70 7.75 -1.85 -15.49
C PHE A 70 6.49 -1.03 -15.14
N TRP A 71 5.32 -1.44 -15.65
CA TRP A 71 4.05 -0.76 -15.36
C TRP A 71 3.66 -0.86 -13.87
N GLN A 72 4.02 -1.95 -13.20
CA GLN A 72 3.75 -2.10 -11.77
C GLN A 72 4.62 -1.15 -10.96
N THR A 73 5.91 -1.06 -11.29
CA THR A 73 6.83 -0.10 -10.66
C THR A 73 6.37 1.34 -10.88
N ALA A 74 6.03 1.71 -12.12
CA ALA A 74 5.53 3.04 -12.45
C ALA A 74 4.25 3.40 -11.67
N ALA A 75 3.32 2.45 -11.53
CA ALA A 75 2.12 2.62 -10.73
C ALA A 75 2.45 2.86 -9.24
N LEU A 76 3.38 2.09 -8.67
CA LEU A 76 3.78 2.25 -7.26
C LEU A 76 4.46 3.59 -7.00
N GLU A 77 5.30 4.06 -7.92
CA GLU A 77 5.93 5.38 -7.84
C GLU A 77 4.91 6.51 -7.97
N ALA A 78 3.98 6.42 -8.93
CA ALA A 78 2.90 7.39 -9.08
C ALA A 78 2.02 7.47 -7.81
N ALA A 79 1.72 6.31 -7.20
CA ALA A 79 1.00 6.27 -5.94
C ALA A 79 1.78 6.91 -4.79
N ARG A 80 3.11 6.70 -4.73
CA ARG A 80 3.98 7.33 -3.73
C ARG A 80 4.01 8.85 -3.89
N ASN A 81 4.16 9.33 -5.11
CA ASN A 81 4.21 10.77 -5.43
C ASN A 81 2.88 11.46 -5.11
N ALA A 82 1.75 10.81 -5.40
CA ALA A 82 0.43 11.35 -5.10
C ALA A 82 0.21 11.63 -3.60
N VAL A 83 0.90 10.94 -2.68
CA VAL A 83 0.77 11.21 -1.23
C VAL A 83 1.40 12.55 -0.84
N THR A 84 2.44 12.96 -1.54
CA THR A 84 3.18 14.21 -1.27
C THR A 84 2.77 15.36 -2.19
N ASP A 85 1.91 15.08 -3.16
CA ASP A 85 1.41 16.06 -4.12
C ASP A 85 0.36 16.97 -3.46
N GLU A 86 0.55 18.29 -3.59
CA GLU A 86 -0.35 19.30 -3.04
C GLU A 86 -1.68 19.36 -3.79
N GLU A 87 -1.73 18.89 -5.05
CA GLU A 87 -2.95 18.79 -5.83
C GLU A 87 -3.80 17.57 -5.44
N THR A 88 -3.29 16.68 -4.59
CA THR A 88 -4.05 15.49 -4.18
C THR A 88 -5.23 15.87 -3.30
N THR A 89 -6.42 15.56 -3.80
CA THR A 89 -7.68 15.71 -3.08
C THR A 89 -8.31 14.34 -2.84
N ARG A 90 -9.41 14.31 -2.08
CA ARG A 90 -10.23 13.11 -1.93
C ARG A 90 -10.76 12.57 -3.27
N GLU A 91 -10.88 13.42 -4.28
CA GLU A 91 -11.36 13.04 -5.61
C GLU A 91 -10.25 12.45 -6.50
N THR A 92 -8.99 12.53 -6.06
CA THR A 92 -7.86 12.02 -6.81
C THR A 92 -8.03 10.54 -7.11
N THR A 93 -7.96 10.23 -8.40
CA THR A 93 -8.16 8.88 -8.93
C THR A 93 -6.94 8.50 -9.74
N MET A 94 -6.48 7.26 -9.53
CA MET A 94 -5.39 6.68 -10.28
C MET A 94 -5.95 5.69 -11.30
N TYR A 95 -5.52 5.81 -12.54
CA TYR A 95 -5.82 4.88 -13.62
C TYR A 95 -4.56 4.12 -13.95
N VAL A 96 -4.60 2.80 -13.83
CA VAL A 96 -3.49 1.91 -14.13
C VAL A 96 -3.81 1.14 -15.39
N LEU A 97 -2.94 1.28 -16.38
CA LEU A 97 -3.00 0.61 -17.66
C LEU A 97 -1.74 -0.24 -17.84
N GLN A 98 -1.74 -1.09 -18.87
CA GLN A 98 -0.57 -1.91 -19.19
C GLN A 98 0.66 -1.08 -19.55
N GLY A 99 0.49 0.05 -20.23
CA GLY A 99 1.59 0.89 -20.69
C GLY A 99 1.76 2.23 -19.97
N ALA A 100 0.78 2.61 -19.14
CA ALA A 100 0.72 3.95 -18.57
C ALA A 100 0.03 3.96 -17.20
N THR A 101 0.28 5.02 -16.44
CA THR A 101 -0.47 5.34 -15.22
C THR A 101 -0.83 6.81 -15.25
N TYR A 102 -2.09 7.14 -14.99
CA TYR A 102 -2.58 8.51 -14.92
C TYR A 102 -3.09 8.80 -13.51
N ILE A 103 -2.74 9.98 -12.99
CA ILE A 103 -3.30 10.54 -11.76
C ILE A 103 -4.16 11.73 -12.14
N VAL A 104 -5.40 11.75 -11.67
CA VAL A 104 -6.38 12.78 -12.01
C VAL A 104 -7.00 13.32 -10.74
N HIS A 105 -6.86 14.62 -10.50
CA HIS A 105 -7.15 15.26 -9.21
C HIS A 105 -8.57 15.79 -9.07
N THR A 106 -9.29 16.01 -10.19
CA THR A 106 -10.62 16.62 -10.22
C THR A 106 -11.63 15.75 -10.97
N ARG A 107 -12.93 15.93 -10.68
CA ARG A 107 -14.01 15.28 -11.45
C ARG A 107 -14.01 15.66 -12.92
N GLU A 108 -13.73 16.91 -13.25
CA GLU A 108 -13.75 17.39 -14.64
C GLU A 108 -12.64 16.73 -15.46
N ALA A 109 -11.41 16.73 -14.94
CA ALA A 109 -10.30 16.03 -15.59
C ALA A 109 -10.56 14.52 -15.70
N ARG A 110 -11.31 13.94 -14.74
CA ARG A 110 -11.73 12.55 -14.81
C ARG A 110 -12.68 12.30 -15.96
N ALA A 111 -13.68 13.16 -16.12
CA ALA A 111 -14.64 13.09 -17.20
C ALA A 111 -13.96 13.28 -18.56
N LEU A 112 -12.96 14.16 -18.66
CA LEU A 112 -12.17 14.34 -19.89
C LEU A 112 -11.34 13.10 -20.22
N LEU A 113 -10.82 12.39 -19.21
CA LEU A 113 -10.07 11.17 -19.44
C LEU A 113 -10.99 10.00 -19.84
N GLU A 114 -12.15 9.87 -19.19
CA GLU A 114 -13.07 8.73 -19.35
C GLU A 114 -14.01 8.85 -20.58
N ASN A 115 -14.30 10.06 -21.06
CA ASN A 115 -15.26 10.27 -22.14
C ASN A 115 -14.58 10.67 -23.45
N ALA A 116 -15.18 10.22 -24.56
CA ALA A 116 -14.87 10.76 -25.88
C ALA A 116 -15.26 12.23 -25.97
N SER A 117 -14.71 12.93 -26.97
CA SER A 117 -15.11 14.30 -27.28
C SER A 117 -16.63 14.40 -27.47
N PRO A 118 -17.30 15.49 -27.04
CA PRO A 118 -18.75 15.65 -27.17
C PRO A 118 -19.28 15.46 -28.59
N ASP A 119 -18.44 15.76 -29.58
CA ASP A 119 -18.78 15.65 -31.01
C ASP A 119 -18.55 14.24 -31.57
N GLY A 120 -18.04 13.30 -30.75
CA GLY A 120 -17.78 11.90 -31.12
C GLY A 120 -16.59 11.70 -32.07
N ASN A 121 -15.89 12.78 -32.44
CA ASN A 121 -14.78 12.73 -33.41
C ASN A 121 -13.47 12.26 -32.79
N ASP A 122 -13.25 12.54 -31.50
CA ASP A 122 -12.04 12.14 -30.79
C ASP A 122 -12.37 11.08 -29.73
N PRO A 123 -11.76 9.88 -29.78
CA PRO A 123 -11.94 8.85 -28.77
C PRO A 123 -11.34 9.28 -27.43
N SER A 124 -11.85 8.70 -26.34
CA SER A 124 -11.22 8.82 -25.03
C SER A 124 -9.80 8.24 -25.08
N LEU A 125 -8.90 8.78 -24.25
CA LEU A 125 -7.57 8.19 -24.04
C LEU A 125 -7.61 6.76 -23.50
N LEU A 126 -8.75 6.33 -22.94
CA LEU A 126 -8.96 4.99 -22.38
C LEU A 126 -9.73 4.07 -23.34
N ASP A 127 -10.15 4.56 -24.52
CA ASP A 127 -10.98 3.77 -25.44
C ASP A 127 -10.26 2.51 -25.93
N GLY A 128 -10.96 1.37 -25.85
CA GLY A 128 -10.43 0.06 -26.25
C GLY A 128 -9.36 -0.50 -25.30
N GLN A 129 -9.08 0.14 -24.16
CA GLN A 129 -8.06 -0.29 -23.22
C GLN A 129 -8.66 -0.90 -21.96
N ALA A 130 -7.99 -1.92 -21.42
CA ALA A 130 -8.29 -2.43 -20.09
C ALA A 130 -7.67 -1.50 -19.04
N VAL A 131 -8.48 -0.97 -18.12
CA VAL A 131 -8.04 0.02 -17.14
C VAL A 131 -8.47 -0.38 -15.74
N LEU A 132 -7.55 -0.28 -14.79
CA LEU A 132 -7.82 -0.43 -13.38
C LEU A 132 -7.91 0.95 -12.73
N ARG A 133 -9.10 1.30 -12.23
CA ARG A 133 -9.34 2.57 -11.55
C ARG A 133 -9.25 2.41 -10.03
N LEU A 134 -8.39 3.19 -9.39
CA LEU A 134 -8.12 3.15 -7.95
C LEU A 134 -8.47 4.49 -7.28
N PRO A 135 -9.26 4.49 -6.19
CA PRO A 135 -9.66 5.70 -5.48
C PRO A 135 -8.56 6.14 -4.48
N ILE A 136 -7.36 6.43 -4.98
CA ILE A 136 -6.21 6.73 -4.12
C ILE A 136 -6.40 7.99 -3.27
N GLY A 137 -7.14 8.99 -3.75
CA GLY A 137 -7.45 10.22 -3.02
C GLY A 137 -8.24 9.95 -1.74
N VAL A 138 -9.22 9.03 -1.79
CA VAL A 138 -9.96 8.59 -0.60
C VAL A 138 -9.04 7.88 0.38
N TRP A 139 -8.14 7.02 -0.12
CA TRP A 139 -7.20 6.31 0.76
C TRP A 139 -6.21 7.25 1.43
N ILE A 140 -5.78 8.31 0.74
CA ILE A 140 -4.87 9.35 1.24
C ILE A 140 -5.58 10.25 2.27
N ASP A 141 -6.81 10.70 1.98
CA ASP A 141 -7.65 11.47 2.91
C ASP A 141 -7.87 10.72 4.24
N ASP A 142 -8.09 9.41 4.15
CA ASP A 142 -8.28 8.55 5.32
C ASP A 142 -6.97 8.22 6.08
N LEU A 143 -5.80 8.53 5.54
CA LEU A 143 -4.51 8.07 6.06
C LEU A 143 -4.18 8.66 7.43
N ALA A 144 -4.25 9.98 7.58
CA ALA A 144 -3.89 10.65 8.82
C ALA A 144 -4.80 10.25 10.00
N PRO A 145 -6.15 10.29 9.87
CA PRO A 145 -7.05 9.80 10.93
C PRO A 145 -6.78 8.34 11.33
N ARG A 146 -6.47 7.50 10.34
CA ARG A 146 -6.19 6.08 10.56
C ARG A 146 -4.90 5.86 11.33
N LEU A 147 -3.83 6.53 10.94
CA LEU A 147 -2.55 6.48 11.65
C LEU A 147 -2.70 6.99 13.09
N ALA A 148 -3.53 8.01 13.34
CA ALA A 148 -3.79 8.52 14.69
C ALA A 148 -4.44 7.45 15.60
N ARG A 149 -5.41 6.68 15.08
CA ARG A 149 -6.09 5.62 15.84
C ARG A 149 -5.18 4.46 16.24
N MET A 150 -4.13 4.20 15.48
CA MET A 150 -3.21 3.08 15.74
C MET A 150 -2.39 3.26 17.02
N ASN A 151 -2.10 4.50 17.43
CA ASN A 151 -1.32 4.78 18.64
C ASN A 151 -2.05 4.37 19.93
N ASN A 152 -3.38 4.18 19.88
CA ASN A 152 -4.21 3.93 21.06
C ASN A 152 -4.46 2.45 21.36
N ARG A 153 -3.88 1.50 20.59
CA ARG A 153 -3.97 0.08 20.95
C ARG A 153 -2.94 -0.25 22.03
N ALA A 154 -3.31 0.02 23.28
CA ALA A 154 -2.64 -0.57 24.43
C ALA A 154 -2.55 -2.11 24.22
N PRO A 155 -1.40 -2.73 24.50
CA PRO A 155 -1.23 -4.17 24.32
C PRO A 155 -2.33 -4.90 25.08
N ARG A 156 -3.01 -5.87 24.42
CA ARG A 156 -4.05 -6.70 25.04
C ARG A 156 -3.49 -7.27 26.35
N ARG A 157 -4.08 -6.84 27.46
CA ARG A 157 -3.74 -7.21 28.83
C ARG A 157 -3.97 -8.73 28.97
N GLY A 158 -2.95 -9.53 28.68
CA GLY A 158 -3.06 -10.99 28.68
C GLY A 158 -1.83 -11.75 28.19
N VAL A 159 -0.99 -11.15 27.33
CA VAL A 159 0.22 -11.85 26.82
C VAL A 159 1.44 -11.67 27.74
N ALA A 160 1.55 -10.55 28.47
CA ALA A 160 2.67 -10.29 29.38
C ALA A 160 2.69 -11.21 30.62
N ALA A 161 1.57 -11.84 30.98
CA ALA A 161 1.48 -12.71 32.16
C ALA A 161 2.24 -14.04 32.01
N LYS A 162 2.60 -14.45 30.78
CA LYS A 162 3.38 -15.69 30.56
C LYS A 162 4.90 -15.48 30.60
N ALA A 163 5.42 -14.27 30.38
CA ALA A 163 6.86 -14.04 30.34
C ALA A 163 7.52 -14.00 31.73
N VAL A 164 6.76 -13.68 32.79
CA VAL A 164 7.31 -13.52 34.15
C VAL A 164 7.41 -14.85 34.91
N LYS A 165 6.68 -15.90 34.51
CA LYS A 165 6.67 -17.19 35.24
C LYS A 165 7.82 -18.15 34.89
N GLY A 166 8.66 -17.81 33.91
CA GLY A 166 9.75 -18.69 33.44
C GLY A 166 11.11 -18.54 34.16
N LYS A 167 11.27 -17.55 35.06
CA LYS A 167 12.51 -17.36 35.83
C LYS A 167 12.26 -17.60 37.32
N LYS A 168 12.07 -18.85 37.71
CA LYS A 168 12.42 -19.32 39.06
C LYS A 168 13.40 -20.47 38.91
N SER A 169 14.68 -20.14 39.03
CA SER A 169 15.77 -21.09 39.17
C SER A 169 15.51 -22.01 40.38
N PRO A 170 15.80 -23.32 40.30
CA PRO A 170 15.69 -24.20 41.45
C PRO A 170 16.86 -23.94 42.41
N THR A 171 16.54 -23.54 43.64
CA THR A 171 17.47 -23.55 44.78
C THR A 171 17.75 -25.02 45.13
N ILE A 172 18.97 -25.48 44.84
CA ILE A 172 19.47 -26.77 45.32
C ILE A 172 20.01 -26.55 46.73
N THR A 173 19.26 -26.95 47.75
CA THR A 173 19.76 -27.16 49.11
C THR A 173 20.41 -28.54 49.18
N ARG A 174 21.71 -28.59 49.46
CA ARG A 174 22.43 -29.82 49.80
C ARG A 174 22.29 -30.06 51.32
N PRO A 175 21.95 -31.28 51.77
CA PRO A 175 22.03 -31.62 53.19
C PRO A 175 23.48 -31.91 53.58
N THR A 176 23.84 -31.47 54.78
CA THR A 176 25.05 -31.80 55.53
C THR A 176 24.99 -33.21 56.08
N GLU A 177 25.98 -34.02 55.73
CA GLU A 177 26.62 -35.03 56.59
C GLU A 177 28.11 -35.07 56.25
#